data_AF-A0A4R8F9M5-F1
#
_entry.id   AF-A0A4R8F9M5-F1
#
_cell.length_a   1.000
_cell.length_b   1.000
_cell.length_c   1.000
_cell.angle_alpha   90.00
_cell.angle_beta   90.00
_cell.angle_gamma   90.00
#
_symmetry.space_group_name_H-M   'P 1'
#
loop_
_entity.id
_entity.type
_entity.pdbx_description
1 polymer ?
#
loop_
_entity_poly.entity_id
_entity_poly.type
_entity_poly.pdbx_seq_one_letter_code
_entity_poly.pdbx_strand_id
1 'polypeptide(L)' 'AQAVLGLIGGWIEDYNENHPHSGLKMRSPREVIAAQTEIA' A
#
# COMPACT_ATOMS: atom_id res chain seq x y z
N ALA A 1 -6.25 22.57 -8.16
CA ALA A 1 -6.83 21.26 -7.80
C ALA A 1 -6.39 20.13 -8.73
N GLN A 2 -6.35 20.33 -10.07
CA GLN A 2 -5.96 19.32 -11.07
C GLN A 2 -4.67 18.55 -10.74
N ALA A 3 -3.63 19.26 -10.30
CA ALA A 3 -2.34 18.67 -9.97
C ALA A 3 -2.43 17.65 -8.80
N VAL A 4 -3.26 17.91 -7.79
CA VAL A 4 -3.43 16.99 -6.65
C VAL A 4 -4.24 15.76 -7.04
N LEU A 5 -5.30 15.94 -7.85
CA LEU A 5 -6.10 14.82 -8.34
C LEU A 5 -5.29 13.87 -9.22
N GLY A 6 -4.32 14.41 -9.99
CA GLY A 6 -3.40 13.60 -10.79
C GLY A 6 -2.44 12.72 -9.98
N LEU A 7 -2.26 12.98 -8.68
CA LEU A 7 -1.37 12.21 -7.81
C LEU A 7 -2.07 11.05 -7.07
N ILE A 8 -3.40 11.02 -7.07
CA ILE A 8 -4.18 10.05 -6.28
C ILE A 8 -3.82 8.60 -6.62
N GLY A 9 -3.60 8.29 -7.90
CA GLY A 9 -3.14 6.95 -8.31
C GLY A 9 -1.85 6.58 -7.59
N GLY A 10 -0.79 7.36 -7.81
CA GLY A 10 0.51 7.08 -7.19
C GLY A 10 0.48 7.00 -5.65
N TRP A 11 -0.41 7.74 -4.99
CA TRP A 11 -0.61 7.61 -3.54
C TRP A 11 -1.27 6.29 -3.14
N ILE A 12 -2.22 5.79 -3.92
CA ILE A 12 -2.83 4.46 -3.69
C ILE A 12 -1.78 3.37 -3.89
N GLU A 13 -0.98 3.45 -4.95
CA GLU A 13 0.11 2.48 -5.17
C GLU A 13 1.11 2.51 -4.01
N ASP A 14 1.61 3.68 -3.63
CA ASP A 14 2.60 3.81 -2.55
C ASP A 14 2.07 3.35 -1.18
N TYR A 15 0.80 3.61 -0.86
CA TYR A 15 0.17 3.11 0.37
C TYR A 15 0.10 1.57 0.40
N ASN A 16 -0.26 0.97 -0.72
CA ASN A 16 -0.41 -0.49 -0.81
C ASN A 16 0.92 -1.24 -0.76
N GLU A 17 2.06 -0.56 -0.99
CA GLU A 17 3.39 -1.17 -1.01
C GLU A 17 4.28 -0.74 0.16
N ASN A 18 4.29 0.53 0.55
CA ASN A 18 5.36 1.11 1.37
C ASN A 18 4.88 1.83 2.65
N HIS A 19 3.84 2.66 2.57
CA HIS A 19 3.56 3.68 3.58
C HIS A 19 2.19 3.51 4.26
N PRO A 20 2.04 3.80 5.58
CA PRO A 20 3.04 4.08 6.64
C PRO A 20 3.63 2.80 7.25
N HIS A 21 3.39 1.65 6.63
CA HIS A 21 3.62 0.34 7.22
C HIS A 21 5.11 0.04 7.46
N SER A 22 5.99 0.46 6.54
CA SER A 22 7.44 0.24 6.66
C SER A 22 8.05 0.88 7.91
N GLY A 23 7.71 2.15 8.20
CA GLY A 23 8.18 2.85 9.40
C GLY A 23 7.62 2.27 10.70
N LEU A 24 6.44 1.64 10.64
CA LEU A 24 5.79 0.97 11.76
C LEU A 24 6.18 -0.52 11.90
N LYS A 25 7.06 -1.03 11.02
CA LYS A 25 7.39 -2.47 10.91
C LYS A 25 6.17 -3.36 10.73
N MET A 26 5.14 -2.84 10.07
CA MET A 26 3.93 -3.56 9.70
C MET A 26 4.07 -4.06 8.27
N ARG A 27 3.38 -5.16 7.96
CA ARG A 27 3.19 -5.62 6.58
C ARG A 27 2.32 -4.61 5.81
N SER A 28 2.62 -4.41 4.53
CA SER A 28 1.76 -3.68 3.60
C SER A 28 0.45 -4.46 3.34
N PRO A 29 -0.60 -3.80 2.84
CA PRO A 29 -1.84 -4.49 2.47
C PRO A 29 -1.62 -5.67 1.52
N ARG A 30 -0.74 -5.52 0.52
CA ARG A 30 -0.42 -6.60 -0.42
C ARG A 30 0.29 -7.77 0.25
N GLU A 31 1.22 -7.51 1.15
CA GLU A 31 1.92 -8.55 1.92
C GLU A 31 0.96 -9.31 2.84
N VAL A 32 -0.03 -8.63 3.41
CA VAL A 32 -1.07 -9.27 4.22
C VAL A 32 -1.96 -10.18 3.37
N ILE A 33 -2.33 -9.75 2.16
CA ILE A 33 -3.12 -10.58 1.23
C ILE A 33 -2.31 -11.79 0.78
N ALA A 34 -1.06 -11.59 0.33
CA ALA A 34 -0.19 -12.67 -0.12
C ALA A 34 -0.01 -13.75 0.96
N ALA A 35 0.29 -13.33 2.20
CA ALA A 35 0.44 -14.25 3.32
C ALA A 35 -0.87 -14.97 3.71
N GLN A 36 -2.05 -14.42 3.42
CA GLN A 36 -3.32 -15.11 3.63
C GLN A 36 -3.61 -16.12 2.52
N THR A 37 -3.26 -15.79 1.27
CA THR A 37 -3.41 -16.70 0.12
C THR A 37 -2.49 -17.91 0.22
N GLU A 38 -1.30 -17.77 0.82
CA GLU A 38 -0.39 -18.91 1.06
C GLU A 38 -0.92 -19.92 2.09
N ILE A 39 -1.91 -19.53 2.90
CA ILE A 39 -2.48 -20.38 3.97
C ILE A 39 -3.80 -21.05 3.52
N ALA A 40 -4.34 -20.67 2.37
CA ALA A 40 -5.56 -21.23 1.78
C ALA A 40 -5.26 -22.43 0.86
#